data_AF-A0A2V1DHI5-F1
#
_entry.id   AF-A0A2V1DHI5-F1
#
_cell.length_a   1.000
_cell.length_b   1.000
_cell.length_c   1.000
_cell.angle_alpha   90.00
_cell.angle_beta   90.00
_cell.angle_gamma   90.00
#
_symmetry.space_group_name_H-M   'P 1'
#
loop_
_entity.id
_entity.type
_entity.pdbx_description
1 polymer ?
#
loop_
_entity_poly.entity_id
_entity_poly.type
_entity_poly.pdbx_seq_one_letter_code
_entity_poly.pdbx_strand_id
1 'polypeptide(L)'
;MAWRRDNSAFDFHFFRFFNSASPNNTMSSGLGKNAAGVLNMTIQEVYSSSENWILYFQSGVYFIRNYDYGGDLQIGVDSKTATQPRLLKRNGTLGQQWTLTKAEDGKSWLLTNGLLGKDLFLGLDGAKPVMTADKTKGTVWGIEMNESAGLPAAGNDLITSVQNLESPPVSSSSSSSSPTASQSATPANSQTAPPTTTNTGLLTSPTSSSANGITSSVEQPSQSLSAGGFEFDWGCCGVGFAGSGAGGKD
;
A
#
# COMPACT_ATOMS: atom_id res chain seq x y z
N MET A 1 -15.11 1.73 23.18
CA MET A 1 -13.85 1.03 22.90
C MET A 1 -12.84 2.11 22.50
N ALA A 2 -12.00 2.56 23.43
CA ALA A 2 -11.06 3.66 23.21
C ALA A 2 -9.83 3.12 22.47
N TRP A 3 -9.63 3.53 21.21
CA TRP A 3 -8.40 3.26 20.48
C TRP A 3 -7.25 3.98 21.22
N ARG A 4 -6.29 3.20 21.74
CA ARG A 4 -5.15 3.70 22.53
C ARG A 4 -4.24 4.58 21.66
N ARG A 5 -3.76 5.68 22.26
CA ARG A 5 -2.86 6.70 21.70
C ARG A 5 -1.41 6.25 21.58
N ASP A 6 -1.14 4.95 21.64
CA ASP A 6 0.22 4.39 21.66
C ASP A 6 0.82 4.31 20.24
N ASN A 7 0.32 5.15 19.31
CA ASN A 7 0.65 5.14 17.88
C ASN A 7 1.98 5.85 17.55
N SER A 8 2.74 6.27 18.57
CA SER A 8 4.05 6.92 18.39
C SER A 8 5.11 5.98 17.79
N ALA A 9 4.83 4.67 17.71
CA ALA A 9 5.76 3.68 17.17
C ALA A 9 6.11 3.90 15.68
N PHE A 10 5.28 4.64 14.95
CA PHE A 10 5.51 4.94 13.53
C PHE A 10 6.11 6.33 13.28
N ASP A 11 6.19 7.17 14.30
CA ASP A 11 6.60 8.55 14.11
C ASP A 11 8.12 8.63 13.91
N PHE A 12 8.53 9.38 12.88
CA PHE A 12 9.93 9.75 12.61
C PHE A 12 10.88 8.62 12.20
N HIS A 13 10.39 7.48 11.73
CA HIS A 13 11.23 6.42 11.17
C HIS A 13 10.90 6.14 9.70
N PHE A 14 11.89 5.64 8.97
CA PHE A 14 11.65 5.01 7.67
C PHE A 14 11.32 3.54 7.84
N PHE A 15 10.40 3.07 7.01
CA PHE A 15 9.91 1.70 6.99
C PHE A 15 10.05 1.11 5.59
N ARG A 16 10.23 -0.21 5.55
CA ARG A 16 10.11 -1.03 4.34
C ARG A 16 8.84 -1.87 4.42
N PHE A 17 8.19 -2.03 3.28
CA PHE A 17 6.97 -2.83 3.14
C PHE A 17 7.29 -4.14 2.45
N PHE A 18 7.07 -5.25 3.14
CA PHE A 18 7.30 -6.60 2.67
C PHE A 18 5.98 -7.29 2.36
N ASN A 19 6.00 -8.21 1.41
CA ASN A 19 4.82 -8.99 1.06
C ASN A 19 5.19 -10.47 0.92
N SER A 20 4.45 -11.35 1.60
CA SER A 20 4.74 -12.80 1.54
C SER A 20 4.53 -13.41 0.14
N ALA A 21 3.71 -12.78 -0.70
CA ALA A 21 3.53 -13.19 -2.10
C ALA A 21 4.71 -12.78 -3.01
N SER A 22 5.63 -11.95 -2.53
CA SER A 22 6.85 -11.53 -3.23
C SER A 22 8.05 -11.55 -2.27
N PRO A 23 8.52 -12.74 -1.88
CA PRO A 23 9.62 -12.85 -0.93
C PRO A 23 10.89 -12.20 -1.49
N ASN A 24 11.70 -11.61 -0.60
CA ASN A 24 12.92 -10.85 -0.91
C ASN A 24 12.70 -9.52 -1.66
N ASN A 25 11.45 -9.14 -1.91
CA ASN A 25 11.12 -7.86 -2.51
C ASN A 25 10.46 -6.93 -1.51
N THR A 26 10.68 -5.63 -1.67
CA THR A 26 9.99 -4.58 -0.93
C THR A 26 9.25 -3.64 -1.87
N MET A 27 8.22 -2.97 -1.35
CA MET A 27 7.52 -1.93 -2.10
C MET A 27 8.47 -0.76 -2.36
N SER A 28 8.55 -0.34 -3.61
CA SER A 28 9.42 0.72 -4.09
C SER A 28 8.66 1.65 -5.04
N SER A 29 9.04 2.92 -5.06
CA SER A 29 8.61 3.89 -6.09
C SER A 29 9.40 3.79 -7.40
N GLY A 30 10.34 2.84 -7.51
CA GLY A 30 11.19 2.62 -8.68
C GLY A 30 12.49 3.43 -8.69
N LEU A 31 13.24 3.32 -9.79
CA LEU A 31 14.47 4.09 -10.03
C LEU A 31 14.14 5.47 -10.60
N GLY A 32 14.60 6.51 -9.92
CA GLY A 32 14.37 7.89 -10.32
C GLY A 32 12.89 8.29 -10.16
N LYS A 33 12.62 9.59 -10.13
CA LYS A 33 11.25 10.10 -10.04
C LYS A 33 10.49 9.71 -11.31
N ASN A 34 9.83 8.55 -11.29
CA ASN A 34 9.02 8.10 -12.41
C ASN A 34 7.88 9.10 -12.63
N ALA A 35 7.59 9.41 -13.90
CA ALA A 35 6.68 10.50 -14.24
C ALA A 35 5.21 10.21 -13.84
N ALA A 36 4.86 8.94 -13.58
CA ALA A 36 3.49 8.52 -13.31
C ALA A 36 3.22 8.09 -11.86
N GLY A 37 4.21 8.19 -10.97
CA GLY A 37 4.08 7.79 -9.57
C GLY A 37 3.85 6.29 -9.38
N VAL A 38 4.28 5.46 -10.32
CA VAL A 38 4.00 4.01 -10.31
C VAL A 38 4.72 3.36 -9.13
N LEU A 39 4.00 2.47 -8.43
CA LEU A 39 4.55 1.62 -7.38
C LEU A 39 4.90 0.24 -7.95
N ASN A 40 5.96 -0.37 -7.45
CA ASN A 40 6.37 -1.71 -7.83
C ASN A 40 6.99 -2.46 -6.65
N MET A 41 7.15 -3.76 -6.78
CA MET A 41 7.98 -4.57 -5.89
C MET A 41 9.37 -4.70 -6.50
N THR A 42 10.41 -4.43 -5.71
CA THR A 42 11.81 -4.52 -6.15
C THR A 42 12.63 -5.35 -5.19
N ILE A 43 13.72 -5.93 -5.67
CA ILE A 43 14.64 -6.69 -4.82
C ILE A 43 15.15 -5.75 -3.72
N GLN A 44 15.01 -6.21 -2.47
CA GLN A 44 15.44 -5.47 -1.30
C GLN A 44 16.88 -4.94 -1.46
N GLU A 45 17.11 -3.71 -1.04
CA GLU A 45 18.42 -3.03 -1.00
C GLU A 45 19.03 -2.67 -2.36
N VAL A 46 18.44 -3.11 -3.47
CA VAL A 46 18.90 -2.73 -4.81
C VAL A 46 18.55 -1.28 -5.13
N TYR A 47 17.39 -0.80 -4.66
CA TYR A 47 16.95 0.59 -4.84
C TYR A 47 16.76 1.26 -3.50
N SER A 48 17.85 1.30 -2.73
CA SER A 48 17.87 1.55 -1.28
C SER A 48 17.10 2.79 -0.81
N SER A 49 16.97 3.85 -1.61
CA SER A 49 16.26 5.08 -1.23
C SER A 49 14.75 5.02 -1.51
N SER A 50 14.35 4.43 -2.64
CA SER A 50 12.95 4.34 -3.07
C SER A 50 12.12 3.31 -2.30
N GLU A 51 12.78 2.48 -1.50
CA GLU A 51 12.18 1.51 -0.58
C GLU A 51 11.89 2.10 0.82
N ASN A 52 12.27 3.36 1.06
CA ASN A 52 12.10 4.01 2.36
C ASN A 52 10.81 4.83 2.41
N TRP A 53 9.91 4.43 3.30
CA TRP A 53 8.59 5.02 3.44
C TRP A 53 8.38 5.58 4.84
N ILE A 54 7.70 6.72 4.95
CA ILE A 54 7.18 7.24 6.22
C ILE A 54 5.70 6.95 6.33
N LEU A 55 5.30 6.48 7.51
CA LEU A 55 3.92 6.36 7.94
C LEU A 55 3.57 7.57 8.83
N TYR A 56 3.01 8.61 8.24
CA TYR A 56 2.64 9.83 8.95
C TYR A 56 1.21 9.75 9.45
N PHE A 57 1.01 9.62 10.77
CA PHE A 57 -0.30 9.53 11.38
C PHE A 57 -0.89 10.91 11.70
N GLN A 58 -2.12 11.16 11.26
CA GLN A 58 -2.83 12.41 11.54
C GLN A 58 -4.33 12.14 11.64
N SER A 59 -4.96 12.58 12.73
CA SER A 59 -6.41 12.52 12.93
C SER A 59 -7.05 11.15 12.70
N GLY A 60 -6.36 10.06 13.05
CA GLY A 60 -6.91 8.69 12.93
C GLY A 60 -6.59 7.97 11.62
N VAL A 61 -5.93 8.63 10.67
CA VAL A 61 -5.53 8.04 9.38
C VAL A 61 -4.03 8.16 9.17
N TYR A 62 -3.49 7.32 8.29
CA TYR A 62 -2.10 7.35 7.89
C TYR A 62 -1.95 7.95 6.48
N PHE A 63 -0.86 8.68 6.29
CA PHE A 63 -0.35 9.11 5.00
C PHE A 63 0.99 8.42 4.75
N ILE A 64 1.15 7.79 3.59
CA ILE A 64 2.34 6.99 3.27
C ILE A 64 3.19 7.76 2.26
N ARG A 65 4.40 8.19 2.65
CA ARG A 65 5.26 9.07 1.86
C ARG A 65 6.58 8.39 1.53
N ASN A 66 7.12 8.63 0.34
CA ASN A 66 8.39 8.06 -0.08
C ASN A 66 9.53 9.04 0.16
N TYR A 67 10.69 8.55 0.60
CA TYR A 67 11.89 9.35 0.79
C TYR A 67 12.30 10.15 -0.45
N ASP A 68 12.34 9.53 -1.63
CA ASP A 68 12.84 10.16 -2.87
C ASP A 68 11.95 11.32 -3.37
N TYR A 69 10.69 11.33 -2.96
CA TYR A 69 9.70 12.31 -3.39
C TYR A 69 9.39 13.36 -2.33
N GLY A 70 10.03 13.27 -1.17
CA GLY A 70 9.76 14.16 -0.03
C GLY A 70 8.30 14.09 0.42
N GLY A 71 7.85 15.13 1.11
CA GLY A 71 6.47 15.29 1.54
C GLY A 71 5.51 15.76 0.47
N ASP A 72 5.99 16.02 -0.75
CA ASP A 72 5.18 16.55 -1.84
C ASP A 72 4.25 15.51 -2.47
N LEU A 73 4.69 14.24 -2.52
CA LEU A 73 3.88 13.14 -3.01
C LEU A 73 3.64 12.11 -1.90
N GLN A 74 2.49 11.47 -1.95
CA GLN A 74 2.14 10.37 -1.07
C GLN A 74 1.33 9.31 -1.81
N ILE A 75 1.36 8.07 -1.31
CA ILE A 75 0.59 6.99 -1.89
C ILE A 75 -0.89 7.33 -1.77
N GLY A 76 -1.61 7.17 -2.86
CA GLY A 76 -3.05 7.24 -2.88
C GLY A 76 -3.66 6.53 -4.07
N VAL A 77 -4.98 6.58 -4.11
CA VAL A 77 -5.82 6.01 -5.14
C VAL A 77 -6.66 7.13 -5.74
N ASP A 78 -6.72 7.19 -7.07
CA ASP A 78 -7.57 8.12 -7.80
C ASP A 78 -8.92 7.46 -8.09
N SER A 79 -10.01 8.24 -7.97
CA SER A 79 -11.38 7.79 -8.32
C SER A 79 -11.49 7.17 -9.71
N LYS A 80 -10.68 7.60 -10.68
CA LYS A 80 -10.68 7.09 -12.06
C LYS A 80 -9.88 5.80 -12.23
N THR A 81 -8.89 5.57 -11.37
CA THR A 81 -8.01 4.39 -11.40
C THR A 81 -8.02 3.73 -10.02
N ALA A 82 -9.23 3.46 -9.53
CA ALA A 82 -9.51 3.02 -8.16
C ALA A 82 -8.79 1.71 -7.74
N THR A 83 -8.23 0.98 -8.69
CA THR A 83 -7.55 -0.30 -8.44
C THR A 83 -6.03 -0.21 -8.39
N GLN A 84 -5.43 0.93 -8.79
CA GLN A 84 -3.99 1.07 -8.94
C GLN A 84 -3.46 2.20 -8.05
N PRO A 85 -2.93 1.86 -6.85
CA PRO A 85 -2.30 2.85 -5.99
C PRO A 85 -1.05 3.42 -6.68
N ARG A 86 -0.85 4.73 -6.51
CA ARG A 86 0.29 5.47 -7.07
C ARG A 86 0.67 6.64 -6.17
N LEU A 87 1.84 7.22 -6.39
CA LEU A 87 2.22 8.50 -5.81
C LEU A 87 1.39 9.62 -6.43
N LEU A 88 0.69 10.37 -5.58
CA LEU A 88 -0.16 11.50 -5.95
C LEU A 88 0.32 12.75 -5.22
N LYS A 89 0.05 13.93 -5.80
CA LYS A 89 0.34 15.21 -5.11
C LYS A 89 -0.41 15.24 -3.78
N ARG A 90 0.31 15.53 -2.69
CA ARG A 90 -0.21 15.54 -1.32
C ARG A 90 -1.46 16.42 -1.20
N ASN A 91 -2.53 15.82 -0.72
CA ASN A 91 -3.77 16.48 -0.30
C ASN A 91 -4.47 15.66 0.80
N GLY A 92 -5.54 16.19 1.38
CA GLY A 92 -6.32 15.53 2.43
C GLY A 92 -7.49 14.68 1.92
N THR A 93 -7.55 14.35 0.64
CA THR A 93 -8.69 13.60 0.07
C THR A 93 -8.73 12.15 0.57
N LEU A 94 -9.92 11.55 0.60
CA LEU A 94 -10.10 10.15 1.04
C LEU A 94 -9.20 9.16 0.29
N GLY A 95 -8.89 9.45 -0.98
CA GLY A 95 -8.01 8.61 -1.81
C GLY A 95 -6.58 8.52 -1.30
N GLN A 96 -6.13 9.43 -0.43
CA GLN A 96 -4.78 9.43 0.13
C GLN A 96 -4.73 9.08 1.63
N GLN A 97 -5.90 8.79 2.22
CA GLN A 97 -6.01 8.41 3.63
C GLN A 97 -6.00 6.88 3.75
N TRP A 98 -5.07 6.35 4.53
CA TRP A 98 -4.89 4.91 4.72
C TRP A 98 -5.24 4.50 6.14
N THR A 99 -5.90 3.34 6.26
CA THR A 99 -6.10 2.67 7.55
C THR A 99 -5.24 1.42 7.60
N LEU A 100 -4.45 1.30 8.66
CA LEU A 100 -3.62 0.13 8.94
C LEU A 100 -4.29 -0.67 10.06
N THR A 101 -4.59 -1.94 9.80
CA THR A 101 -5.14 -2.86 10.79
C THR A 101 -4.24 -4.08 10.92
N LYS A 102 -4.14 -4.66 12.11
CA LYS A 102 -3.37 -5.91 12.28
C LYS A 102 -4.06 -7.05 11.53
N ALA A 103 -3.26 -7.84 10.82
CA ALA A 103 -3.71 -9.09 10.21
C ALA A 103 -4.00 -10.14 11.30
N GLU A 104 -4.57 -11.27 10.90
CA GLU A 104 -4.94 -12.38 11.80
C GLU A 104 -3.73 -12.97 12.56
N ASP A 105 -2.51 -12.83 12.01
CA ASP A 105 -1.27 -13.26 12.65
C ASP A 105 -0.80 -12.32 13.80
N GLY A 106 -1.44 -11.16 13.97
CA GLY A 106 -1.09 -10.12 14.94
C GLY A 106 0.23 -9.39 14.67
N LYS A 107 1.01 -9.80 13.67
CA LYS A 107 2.33 -9.26 13.34
C LYS A 107 2.29 -8.39 12.11
N SER A 108 1.62 -8.87 11.07
CA SER A 108 1.49 -8.21 9.78
C SER A 108 0.32 -7.22 9.76
N TRP A 109 0.20 -6.50 8.66
CA TRP A 109 -0.75 -5.41 8.48
C TRP A 109 -1.61 -5.62 7.23
N LEU A 110 -2.88 -5.24 7.36
CA LEU A 110 -3.80 -5.04 6.26
C LEU A 110 -3.98 -3.54 6.07
N LEU A 111 -3.86 -3.08 4.82
CA LEU A 111 -3.99 -1.68 4.46
C LEU A 111 -5.26 -1.47 3.65
N THR A 112 -6.12 -0.56 4.09
CA THR A 112 -7.32 -0.13 3.34
C THR A 112 -7.25 1.36 3.02
N ASN A 113 -7.97 1.77 1.98
CA ASN A 113 -7.97 3.15 1.50
C ASN A 113 -9.32 3.83 1.76
N GLY A 114 -9.30 5.07 2.26
CA GLY A 114 -10.49 5.82 2.63
C GLY A 114 -11.51 6.02 1.50
N LEU A 115 -11.05 6.09 0.24
CA LEU A 115 -11.94 6.24 -0.93
C LEU A 115 -12.67 4.95 -1.29
N LEU A 116 -12.03 3.80 -1.07
CA LEU A 116 -12.55 2.49 -1.50
C LEU A 116 -13.32 1.75 -0.41
N GLY A 117 -13.23 2.23 0.83
CA GLY A 117 -13.81 1.58 2.00
C GLY A 117 -12.96 0.43 2.52
N LYS A 118 -13.58 -0.38 3.38
CA LYS A 118 -12.88 -1.38 4.21
C LYS A 118 -12.76 -2.78 3.58
N ASP A 119 -13.44 -3.01 2.46
CA ASP A 119 -13.53 -4.34 1.84
C ASP A 119 -12.46 -4.57 0.76
N LEU A 120 -11.71 -3.52 0.41
CA LEU A 120 -10.60 -3.56 -0.54
C LEU A 120 -9.28 -3.28 0.18
N PHE A 121 -8.36 -4.22 0.04
CA PHE A 121 -7.05 -4.19 0.68
C PHE A 121 -5.97 -3.91 -0.36
N LEU A 122 -4.88 -3.28 0.05
CA LEU A 122 -3.66 -3.24 -0.74
C LEU A 122 -3.10 -4.67 -0.85
N GLY A 123 -2.96 -5.17 -2.06
CA GLY A 123 -2.35 -6.45 -2.37
C GLY A 123 -1.42 -6.34 -3.58
N LEU A 124 -1.13 -7.47 -4.21
CA LEU A 124 -0.25 -7.61 -5.35
C LEU A 124 -0.93 -8.32 -6.53
N ASP A 125 -0.71 -7.81 -7.73
CA ASP A 125 -0.91 -8.53 -8.99
C ASP A 125 0.45 -8.70 -9.68
N GLY A 126 1.05 -9.87 -9.48
CA GLY A 126 2.47 -10.07 -9.78
C GLY A 126 3.34 -9.20 -8.87
N ALA A 127 4.17 -8.34 -9.47
CA ALA A 127 5.02 -7.39 -8.73
C ALA A 127 4.34 -6.02 -8.51
N LYS A 128 3.10 -5.82 -8.99
CA LYS A 128 2.45 -4.51 -8.96
C LYS A 128 1.49 -4.40 -7.79
N PRO A 129 1.60 -3.37 -6.94
CA PRO A 129 0.58 -3.09 -5.93
C PRO A 129 -0.78 -2.79 -6.56
N VAL A 130 -1.84 -3.38 -6.02
CA VAL A 130 -3.23 -3.22 -6.47
C VAL A 130 -4.19 -3.17 -5.29
N MET A 131 -5.37 -2.57 -5.47
CA MET A 131 -6.47 -2.68 -4.50
C MET A 131 -7.36 -3.86 -4.86
N THR A 132 -7.57 -4.79 -3.93
CA THR A 132 -8.26 -6.06 -4.19
C THR A 132 -9.02 -6.58 -2.97
N ALA A 133 -10.15 -7.27 -3.21
CA ALA A 133 -10.87 -8.03 -2.19
C ALA A 133 -10.37 -9.48 -2.07
N ASP A 134 -9.60 -9.94 -3.06
CA ASP A 134 -9.06 -11.29 -3.09
C ASP A 134 -7.86 -11.40 -2.14
N LYS A 135 -8.08 -12.07 -1.00
CA LYS A 135 -7.06 -12.26 0.03
C LYS A 135 -5.85 -13.07 -0.46
N THR A 136 -6.00 -13.87 -1.53
CA THR A 136 -4.90 -14.68 -2.10
C THR A 136 -3.86 -13.83 -2.85
N LYS A 137 -4.21 -12.57 -3.19
CA LYS A 137 -3.35 -11.61 -3.87
C LYS A 137 -2.38 -10.91 -2.91
N GLY A 138 -1.80 -11.62 -1.93
CA GLY A 138 -0.82 -11.05 -1.00
C GLY A 138 -1.32 -9.80 -0.28
N THR A 139 -2.49 -9.84 0.34
CA THR A 139 -3.07 -8.65 1.02
C THR A 139 -2.42 -8.34 2.38
N VAL A 140 -1.50 -9.19 2.81
CA VAL A 140 -0.84 -9.12 4.12
C VAL A 140 0.57 -8.55 3.95
N TRP A 141 0.85 -7.44 4.63
CA TRP A 141 2.10 -6.71 4.53
C TRP A 141 2.90 -6.76 5.82
N GLY A 142 4.18 -7.13 5.72
CA GLY A 142 5.16 -6.83 6.76
C GLY A 142 5.55 -5.35 6.67
N ILE A 143 5.64 -4.69 7.81
CA ILE A 143 6.13 -3.31 7.89
C ILE A 143 7.25 -3.32 8.92
N GLU A 144 8.48 -3.13 8.46
CA GLU A 144 9.66 -3.19 9.30
C GLU A 144 10.42 -1.87 9.25
N MET A 145 10.97 -1.46 10.38
CA MET A 145 11.78 -0.26 10.47
C MET A 145 13.09 -0.47 9.70
N ASN A 146 13.46 0.50 8.86
CA ASN A 146 14.76 0.50 8.20
C ASN A 146 15.72 1.46 8.91
N GLU A 147 16.44 0.95 9.91
CA GLU A 147 17.42 1.73 10.67
C GLU A 147 18.54 2.31 9.78
N SER A 148 18.89 1.62 8.69
CA SER A 148 19.96 2.06 7.77
C SER A 148 19.63 3.33 7.01
N ALA A 149 18.34 3.68 6.88
CA ALA A 149 17.91 4.94 6.26
C ALA A 149 17.98 6.14 7.22
N GLY A 150 18.29 5.91 8.50
CA GLY A 150 18.34 6.95 9.52
C GLY A 150 16.97 7.52 9.86
N LEU A 151 16.97 8.78 10.33
CA LEU A 151 15.76 9.51 10.67
C LEU A 151 15.49 10.59 9.62
N PRO A 152 14.21 10.94 9.35
CA PRO A 152 13.88 12.09 8.54
C PRO A 152 14.49 13.35 9.15
N ALA A 153 15.14 14.19 8.33
CA ALA A 153 15.71 15.44 8.80
C ALA A 153 14.63 16.33 9.47
N ALA A 154 15.00 17.01 10.55
CA ALA A 154 14.10 17.97 11.20
C ALA A 154 13.69 19.06 10.20
N GLY A 155 12.39 19.37 10.15
CA GLY A 155 11.85 20.34 9.18
C GLY A 155 11.66 19.80 7.76
N ASN A 156 11.90 18.51 7.53
CA ASN A 156 11.56 17.86 6.27
C ASN A 156 10.03 17.87 6.05
N ASP A 157 9.60 18.17 4.83
CA ASP A 157 8.19 18.21 4.45
C ASP A 157 7.50 16.84 4.58
N LEU A 158 8.29 15.76 4.64
CA LEU A 158 7.89 14.39 4.92
C LEU A 158 7.09 14.19 6.22
N ILE A 159 7.27 15.05 7.23
CA ILE A 159 6.55 14.98 8.53
C ILE A 159 5.58 16.15 8.72
N THR A 160 5.29 16.91 7.66
CA THR A 160 4.36 18.04 7.73
C THR A 160 2.90 17.54 7.67
N SER A 161 2.03 18.17 8.47
CA SER A 161 0.60 17.87 8.47
C SER A 161 -0.06 18.14 7.13
N VAL A 162 -0.97 17.27 6.75
CA VAL A 162 -1.83 17.43 5.56
C VAL A 162 -2.96 18.39 5.90
N GLN A 163 -3.29 19.27 4.96
CA GLN A 163 -4.41 20.21 5.08
C GLN A 163 -5.67 19.63 4.43
N ASN A 164 -6.84 20.14 4.82
CA ASN A 164 -8.15 19.80 4.22
C ASN A 164 -8.47 18.30 4.26
N LEU A 165 -8.33 17.67 5.43
CA LEU A 165 -8.70 16.26 5.59
C LEU A 165 -10.20 16.08 5.35
N GLU A 166 -10.53 15.28 4.35
CA GLU A 166 -11.90 14.85 4.11
C GLU A 166 -12.33 13.84 5.17
N SER A 167 -13.58 13.92 5.59
CA SER A 167 -14.19 12.90 6.45
C SER A 167 -14.98 11.93 5.58
N PRO A 168 -14.93 10.60 5.85
CA PRO A 168 -15.77 9.65 5.14
C PRO A 168 -17.24 10.01 5.38
N PRO A 169 -18.13 9.83 4.39
CA PRO A 169 -19.55 10.06 4.59
C PRO A 169 -20.03 9.17 5.74
N VAL A 170 -20.53 9.80 6.80
CA VAL A 170 -21.20 9.08 7.89
C VAL A 170 -22.48 8.50 7.30
N SER A 171 -22.48 7.18 7.07
CA SER A 171 -23.72 6.46 6.79
C SER A 171 -24.64 6.68 7.99
N SER A 172 -25.59 7.60 7.85
CA SER A 172 -26.68 7.77 8.81
C SER A 172 -27.45 6.46 8.80
N SER A 173 -27.14 5.59 9.75
CA SER A 173 -27.98 4.45 10.07
C SER A 173 -29.30 5.05 10.53
N SER A 174 -30.26 5.11 9.61
CA SER A 174 -31.65 5.39 9.90
C SER A 174 -32.08 4.31 10.88
N SER A 175 -32.02 4.66 12.16
CA SER A 175 -32.56 3.85 13.24
C SER A 175 -34.06 3.79 13.00
N SER A 176 -34.49 2.76 12.27
CA SER A 176 -35.90 2.43 12.12
C SER A 176 -36.42 2.09 13.52
N SER A 177 -37.12 3.03 14.15
CA SER A 177 -37.91 2.78 15.34
C SER A 177 -39.01 1.79 14.96
N SER A 178 -38.77 0.51 15.21
CA SER A 178 -39.76 -0.54 14.99
C SER A 178 -40.96 -0.30 15.93
N PRO A 179 -42.19 -0.16 15.42
CA PRO A 179 -43.37 -0.16 16.26
C PRO A 179 -43.55 -1.54 16.90
N THR A 180 -43.68 -1.58 18.22
CA THR A 180 -43.99 -2.76 19.01
C THR A 180 -45.40 -3.27 18.67
N ALA A 181 -45.52 -4.29 17.84
CA ALA A 181 -46.77 -5.00 17.60
C ALA A 181 -46.98 -6.08 18.68
N SER A 182 -48.05 -5.95 19.46
CA SER A 182 -48.50 -6.96 20.42
C SER A 182 -49.04 -8.18 19.67
N GLN A 183 -48.46 -9.35 19.92
CA GLN A 183 -48.91 -10.62 19.34
C GLN A 183 -50.09 -11.18 20.15
N SER A 184 -51.19 -11.49 19.46
CA SER A 184 -52.22 -12.42 19.93
C SER A 184 -52.05 -13.73 19.17
N ALA A 185 -51.93 -14.83 19.92
CA ALA A 185 -51.70 -16.17 19.39
C ALA A 185 -52.98 -16.80 18.83
N THR A 186 -52.83 -17.53 17.72
CA THR A 186 -53.80 -18.55 17.26
C THR A 186 -53.04 -19.76 16.71
N PRO A 187 -53.43 -21.00 17.07
CA PRO A 187 -52.83 -22.23 16.56
C PRO A 187 -53.66 -22.86 15.43
N ALA A 188 -53.00 -23.42 14.41
CA ALA A 188 -53.47 -24.43 13.45
C ALA A 188 -52.48 -24.48 12.27
N ASN A 189 -52.21 -25.55 11.55
CA ASN A 189 -52.44 -26.99 11.66
C ASN A 189 -51.56 -27.60 10.53
N SER A 190 -51.22 -28.87 10.68
CA SER A 190 -50.37 -29.69 9.80
C SER A 190 -50.72 -29.66 8.31
N GLN A 191 -49.71 -29.71 7.42
CA GLN A 191 -49.81 -30.50 6.19
C GLN A 191 -48.44 -30.88 5.58
N THR A 192 -48.35 -32.15 5.29
CA THR A 192 -47.23 -32.93 4.75
C THR A 192 -47.44 -33.11 3.24
N ALA A 193 -46.41 -32.95 2.40
CA ALA A 193 -45.97 -33.90 1.34
C ALA A 193 -44.99 -33.28 0.31
N PRO A 194 -44.08 -34.09 -0.28
CA PRO A 194 -43.12 -33.74 -1.36
C PRO A 194 -43.70 -34.15 -2.75
N PRO A 195 -43.10 -33.81 -3.95
CA PRO A 195 -41.85 -34.43 -4.44
C PRO A 195 -40.95 -33.60 -5.41
N THR A 196 -39.69 -34.06 -5.48
CA THR A 196 -38.76 -34.26 -6.62
C THR A 196 -38.99 -33.55 -7.97
N THR A 197 -37.93 -32.92 -8.50
CA THR A 197 -37.67 -32.97 -9.96
C THR A 197 -36.16 -32.99 -10.26
N THR A 198 -35.74 -34.14 -10.77
CA THR A 198 -34.44 -34.42 -11.39
C THR A 198 -34.35 -33.70 -12.73
N ASN A 199 -33.22 -33.04 -13.02
CA ASN A 199 -32.84 -32.72 -14.40
C ASN A 199 -31.36 -33.05 -14.62
N THR A 200 -31.15 -34.22 -15.22
CA THR A 200 -29.95 -34.68 -15.90
C THR A 200 -30.03 -34.32 -17.38
N GLY A 201 -29.05 -33.59 -17.90
CA GLY A 201 -28.75 -33.47 -19.33
C GLY A 201 -27.26 -33.16 -19.48
N LEU A 202 -26.38 -34.13 -19.73
CA LEU A 202 -25.98 -34.72 -21.01
C LEU A 202 -25.42 -33.72 -22.06
N LEU A 203 -24.08 -33.75 -22.15
CA LEU A 203 -23.25 -33.93 -23.35
C LEU A 203 -23.42 -33.00 -24.57
N THR A 204 -22.35 -32.22 -24.84
CA THR A 204 -21.73 -32.09 -26.18
C THR A 204 -20.27 -31.61 -26.08
N SER A 205 -19.32 -32.49 -26.37
CA SER A 205 -18.07 -32.18 -27.10
C SER A 205 -18.36 -32.39 -28.61
N PRO A 206 -17.48 -32.12 -29.60
CA PRO A 206 -16.12 -31.57 -29.60
C PRO A 206 -15.87 -30.49 -30.70
N THR A 207 -14.59 -30.11 -30.89
CA THR A 207 -13.86 -30.02 -32.18
C THR A 207 -13.27 -28.66 -32.60
N SER A 208 -11.97 -28.72 -32.93
CA SER A 208 -11.19 -27.94 -33.91
C SER A 208 -10.99 -26.44 -33.67
N SER A 209 -9.77 -25.92 -33.66
CA SER A 209 -8.89 -25.93 -34.84
C SER A 209 -7.49 -25.39 -34.52
N SER A 210 -6.55 -25.86 -35.33
CA SER A 210 -5.11 -25.61 -35.36
C SER A 210 -4.74 -24.21 -35.86
N ALA A 211 -3.65 -23.65 -35.33
CA ALA A 211 -2.74 -22.71 -36.02
C ALA A 211 -1.38 -22.77 -35.30
N ASN A 212 -0.41 -23.52 -35.81
CA ASN A 212 0.66 -23.07 -36.70
C ASN A 212 1.38 -21.79 -36.29
N GLY A 213 2.65 -21.96 -35.90
CA GLY A 213 3.76 -21.16 -36.40
C GLY A 213 3.99 -19.79 -35.75
N ILE A 214 5.14 -19.64 -35.08
CA ILE A 214 6.31 -18.93 -35.61
C ILE A 214 7.42 -19.05 -34.55
N THR A 215 8.45 -19.81 -34.90
CA THR A 215 9.72 -19.85 -34.17
C THR A 215 10.57 -18.71 -34.70
N SER A 216 10.65 -17.61 -33.95
CA SER A 216 11.60 -16.53 -34.22
C SER A 216 12.81 -16.72 -33.33
N SER A 217 13.84 -17.35 -33.90
CA SER A 217 15.21 -17.28 -33.40
C SER A 217 15.70 -15.83 -33.49
N VAL A 218 15.70 -15.14 -32.35
CA VAL A 218 16.36 -13.84 -32.22
C VAL A 218 17.82 -14.11 -31.88
N GLU A 219 18.70 -13.80 -32.84
CA GLU A 219 20.13 -13.64 -32.61
C GLU A 219 20.37 -12.72 -31.41
N GLN A 220 21.13 -13.23 -30.44
CA GLN A 220 21.60 -12.48 -29.30
C GLN A 220 22.94 -11.82 -29.68
N PRO A 221 23.00 -10.50 -29.90
CA PRO A 221 24.29 -9.83 -30.03
C PRO A 221 24.99 -9.83 -28.68
N SER A 222 26.10 -10.55 -28.60
CA SER A 222 27.07 -10.46 -27.51
C SER A 222 27.69 -9.06 -27.50
N GLN A 223 27.10 -8.14 -26.75
CA GLN A 223 27.78 -6.89 -26.40
C GLN A 223 28.64 -7.12 -25.16
N SER A 224 29.95 -7.07 -25.37
CA SER A 224 30.95 -7.02 -24.32
C SER A 224 30.77 -5.73 -23.52
N LEU A 225 30.33 -5.86 -22.27
CA LEU A 225 30.35 -4.76 -21.31
C LEU A 225 31.80 -4.48 -20.92
N SER A 226 32.33 -3.39 -21.48
CA SER A 226 33.51 -2.70 -20.98
C SER A 226 33.25 -2.28 -19.53
N ALA A 227 34.12 -2.71 -18.62
CA ALA A 227 34.15 -2.28 -17.23
C ALA A 227 34.56 -0.80 -17.15
N GLY A 228 33.58 0.09 -17.28
CA GLY A 228 33.71 1.47 -16.85
C GLY A 228 33.45 1.53 -15.34
N GLY A 229 34.51 1.61 -14.56
CA GLY A 229 34.43 1.91 -13.13
C GLY A 229 33.82 3.29 -12.93
N PHE A 230 32.56 3.34 -12.50
CA PHE A 230 31.96 4.54 -11.94
C PHE A 230 32.22 4.51 -10.44
N GLU A 231 33.28 5.21 -10.04
CA GLU A 231 33.58 5.55 -8.67
C GLU A 231 32.49 6.53 -8.19
N PHE A 232 31.54 6.02 -7.40
CA PHE A 232 30.59 6.86 -6.68
C PHE A 232 31.33 7.51 -5.52
N ASP A 233 31.82 8.73 -5.73
CA ASP A 233 32.36 9.60 -4.69
C ASP A 233 31.21 10.02 -3.76
N TRP A 234 31.13 9.37 -2.60
CA TRP A 234 30.32 9.84 -1.48
C TRP A 234 31.02 11.07 -0.89
N GLY A 235 30.80 12.22 -1.54
CA GLY A 235 31.22 13.51 -1.04
C GLY A 235 30.69 13.74 0.36
N CYS A 236 31.53 13.47 1.36
CA CYS A 236 31.34 13.83 2.75
C CYS A 236 31.09 15.34 2.85
N CYS A 237 29.93 15.73 3.39
CA CYS A 237 29.75 17.05 3.92
C CYS A 237 30.74 17.26 5.08
N GLY A 238 31.85 17.91 4.78
CA GLY A 238 32.80 18.40 5.77
C GLY A 238 32.09 19.38 6.71
N VAL A 239 31.99 18.98 7.96
CA VAL A 239 31.55 19.84 9.07
C VAL A 239 32.70 20.80 9.36
N GLY A 240 32.61 22.03 8.83
CA GLY A 240 33.54 23.11 9.15
C GLY A 240 33.38 23.55 10.60
N PHE A 241 34.21 23.03 11.50
CA PHE A 241 34.37 23.55 12.86
C PHE A 241 35.18 24.86 12.79
N ALA A 242 34.48 26.01 12.87
CA ALA A 242 35.12 27.29 13.07
C ALA A 242 35.62 27.40 14.51
N GLY A 243 36.93 27.20 14.70
CA GLY A 243 37.62 27.48 15.96
C GLY A 243 37.68 28.98 16.22
N SER A 244 37.01 29.44 17.28
CA SER A 244 37.15 30.80 17.81
C SER A 244 38.38 30.84 18.71
N GLY A 245 39.47 31.41 18.22
CA GLY A 245 40.69 31.66 18.99
C GLY A 245 40.56 32.94 19.80
N ALA A 246 40.35 32.80 21.12
CA ALA A 246 40.54 33.87 22.08
C ALA A 246 42.05 34.04 22.34
N GLY A 247 42.66 35.07 21.74
CA GLY A 247 44.01 35.52 22.06
C GLY A 247 43.95 36.73 22.98
N GLY A 248 44.03 36.50 24.29
CA GLY A 248 44.36 37.52 25.28
C GLY A 248 45.78 37.29 25.79
N LYS A 249 46.65 38.30 25.69
CA LYS A 249 47.85 38.48 26.51
C LYS A 249 48.18 39.98 26.60
N ASP A 250 48.24 40.42 27.86
CA ASP A 250 49.13 41.42 28.49
C ASP A 250 49.40 42.76 27.80
#